data_AF-A0A3B8L3M3-F1
#
_entry.id   AF-A0A3B8L3M3-F1
#
_cell.length_a   1.000
_cell.length_b   1.000
_cell.length_c   1.000
_cell.angle_alpha   90.00
_cell.angle_beta   90.00
_cell.angle_gamma   90.00
#
_symmetry.space_group_name_H-M   'P 1'
#
loop_
_entity.id
_entity.type
_entity.pdbx_description
1 polymer ?
#
loop_
_entity_poly.entity_id
_entity_poly.type
_entity_poly.pdbx_seq_one_letter_code
_entity_poly.pdbx_strand_id
1 'polypeptide(L)'
;FLWLEAAGDHGRKLSLPAVGPTAVRAAAGNRLGRLVQYWALAGDDPAHRKTRVVGIPLSGMYRTEFQAVEASHAALLATGTSQVTLENHQLVIDRGADWSVEMVDFEQPRARQEAIAEIATQLKLEAYDEIFINTRSHTQLAASTGDTLAGSGRLDSILEFRRGRRNYTHLGIDRAAAPRGLATHKPFLERSGQDKSLETITTWHTDEWFQACPDTDERFPWRFHRSRAIARGVRKLLVDLERRFPKTRIRVVIPPGSRVETEVRKGLETMKRPEGGVYKSDFYRHIWGSLNHIPSIGEGLAAIDLSGLRVEPAFLGIRFAPPPGPLDLFLEHALADLANNRHSRFRGTHSFLYEAQETLRQKDKAGFAKKRESIIRKLLARKEIHEVILYESADWTYYLPQDDPHSYLDTRAAP
;
A
#
# COMPACT_ATOMS: atom_id res chain seq x y z
N PHE A 1 -10.32 -11.06 16.95
CA PHE A 1 -9.21 -11.13 17.93
C PHE A 1 -9.25 -12.41 18.72
N LEU A 2 -8.10 -12.88 19.19
CA LEU A 2 -7.95 -13.78 20.33
C LEU A 2 -7.14 -13.02 21.38
N TRP A 3 -7.57 -13.01 22.64
CA TRP A 3 -6.78 -12.42 23.72
C TRP A 3 -6.48 -13.45 24.80
N LEU A 4 -5.32 -13.30 25.42
CA LEU A 4 -4.90 -14.04 26.59
C LEU A 4 -4.99 -13.13 27.80
N GLU A 5 -5.73 -13.58 28.82
CA GLU A 5 -5.91 -12.88 30.08
C GLU A 5 -5.77 -13.85 31.27
N ALA A 6 -5.52 -13.32 32.45
CA ALA A 6 -5.38 -14.14 33.65
C ALA A 6 -6.74 -14.68 34.12
N ALA A 7 -6.92 -16.01 34.08
CA ALA A 7 -8.13 -16.68 34.58
C ALA A 7 -8.15 -16.90 36.11
N GLY A 8 -7.08 -16.57 36.83
CA GLY A 8 -6.95 -16.74 38.29
C GLY A 8 -5.58 -16.31 38.81
N ASP A 9 -5.35 -16.45 40.12
CA ASP A 9 -4.16 -15.92 40.81
C ASP A 9 -2.82 -16.44 40.26
N HIS A 10 -2.80 -17.69 39.78
CA HIS A 10 -1.61 -18.24 39.12
C HIS A 10 -1.36 -17.55 37.76
N GLY A 11 -2.41 -17.36 36.97
CA GLY A 11 -2.32 -16.64 35.69
C GLY A 11 -1.91 -15.18 35.87
N ARG A 12 -2.32 -14.53 36.95
CA ARG A 12 -1.93 -13.14 37.26
C ARG A 12 -0.44 -12.97 37.48
N LYS A 13 0.26 -14.03 37.90
CA LYS A 13 1.72 -14.03 38.12
C LYS A 13 2.51 -14.40 36.88
N LEU A 14 1.84 -14.80 35.80
CA LEU A 14 2.50 -15.28 34.59
C LEU A 14 3.12 -14.09 33.86
N SER A 15 4.44 -14.13 33.69
CA SER A 15 5.21 -13.09 33.02
C SER A 15 5.51 -13.53 31.58
N LEU A 16 5.10 -12.71 30.62
CA LEU A 16 5.25 -12.99 29.19
C LEU A 16 6.15 -11.95 28.53
N PRO A 17 6.87 -12.31 27.46
CA PRO A 17 7.67 -11.33 26.74
C PRO A 17 6.82 -10.16 26.23
N ALA A 18 7.33 -8.93 26.38
CA ALA A 18 6.76 -7.73 25.76
C ALA A 18 6.65 -7.89 24.24
N VAL A 19 7.59 -8.66 23.66
CA VAL A 19 7.58 -9.18 22.30
C VAL A 19 7.82 -10.68 22.40
N GLY A 20 6.81 -11.48 22.08
CA GLY A 20 6.89 -12.94 22.20
C GLY A 20 6.70 -13.64 20.86
N PRO A 21 7.34 -14.79 20.63
CA PRO A 21 7.02 -15.63 19.49
C PRO A 21 5.65 -16.28 19.70
N THR A 22 4.60 -15.60 19.24
CA THR A 22 3.27 -16.24 19.14
C THR A 22 3.22 -17.03 17.84
N ALA A 23 2.78 -18.29 17.93
CA ALA A 23 2.47 -19.11 16.77
C ALA A 23 1.03 -19.59 16.86
N VAL A 24 0.23 -19.23 15.86
CA VAL A 24 -1.08 -19.87 15.63
C VAL A 24 -0.86 -21.06 14.71
N ARG A 25 -1.62 -22.14 14.90
CA ARG A 25 -1.57 -23.32 14.02
C ARG A 25 -2.94 -23.59 13.42
N ALA A 26 -2.96 -23.95 12.14
CA ALA A 26 -4.15 -24.49 11.51
C ALA A 26 -4.48 -25.87 12.10
N ALA A 27 -5.73 -26.34 11.92
CA ALA A 27 -6.14 -27.69 12.33
C ALA A 27 -5.23 -28.80 11.74
N ALA A 28 -4.68 -28.58 10.55
CA ALA A 28 -3.71 -29.46 9.90
C ALA A 28 -2.29 -29.40 10.50
N GLY A 29 -2.07 -28.65 11.60
CA GLY A 29 -0.79 -28.57 12.33
C GLY A 29 0.20 -27.52 11.80
N ASN A 30 0.01 -27.01 10.58
CA ASN A 30 0.85 -25.96 9.98
C ASN A 30 0.82 -24.68 10.81
N ARG A 31 1.98 -24.01 11.00
CA ARG A 31 1.98 -22.67 11.59
C ARG A 31 1.37 -21.66 10.62
N LEU A 32 0.56 -20.77 11.16
CA LEU A 32 0.01 -19.61 10.50
C LEU A 32 0.80 -18.40 10.97
N GLY A 33 1.55 -17.78 10.07
CA GLY A 33 2.28 -16.54 10.33
C GLY A 33 1.49 -15.29 9.97
N ARG A 34 2.19 -14.15 9.98
CA ARG A 34 1.70 -12.82 9.53
C ARG A 34 0.55 -12.21 10.34
N LEU A 35 0.43 -12.64 11.58
CA LEU A 35 -0.53 -12.09 12.54
C LEU A 35 0.04 -10.87 13.26
N VAL A 36 -0.86 -10.01 13.73
CA VAL A 36 -0.50 -8.84 14.53
C VAL A 36 -0.64 -9.18 16.01
N GLN A 37 0.36 -8.80 16.80
CA GLN A 37 0.38 -9.00 18.25
C GLN A 37 0.65 -7.68 18.98
N TYR A 38 -0.11 -7.38 20.03
CA TYR A 38 0.13 -6.24 20.89
C TYR A 38 -0.41 -6.46 22.31
N TRP A 39 -0.07 -5.56 23.24
CA TRP A 39 -0.53 -5.60 24.62
C TRP A 39 -1.60 -4.53 24.87
N ALA A 40 -2.76 -4.95 25.36
CA ALA A 40 -3.74 -4.06 25.95
C ALA A 40 -3.39 -3.88 27.45
N LEU A 41 -2.74 -2.76 27.76
CA LEU A 41 -2.26 -2.45 29.10
C LEU A 41 -3.40 -1.99 30.01
N ALA A 42 -3.30 -2.34 31.30
CA ALA A 42 -4.31 -2.11 32.34
C ALA A 42 -4.12 -0.74 33.01
N GLY A 43 -5.15 -0.27 33.72
CA GLY A 43 -5.16 1.03 34.41
C GLY A 43 -5.70 2.19 33.58
N ASP A 44 -5.83 3.36 34.20
CA ASP A 44 -6.52 4.52 33.62
C ASP A 44 -5.58 5.63 33.14
N ASP A 45 -4.28 5.36 33.14
CA ASP A 45 -3.31 6.29 32.56
C ASP A 45 -3.62 6.54 31.08
N PRO A 46 -3.53 7.79 30.60
CA PRO A 46 -3.85 8.13 29.20
C PRO A 46 -3.08 7.31 28.17
N ALA A 47 -1.85 6.87 28.48
CA ALA A 47 -1.05 6.01 27.61
C ALA A 47 -1.61 4.59 27.52
N HIS A 48 -1.99 3.98 28.65
CA HIS A 48 -2.52 2.62 28.69
C HIS A 48 -3.91 2.53 28.05
N ARG A 49 -4.77 3.53 28.28
CA ARG A 49 -6.09 3.59 27.61
C ARG A 49 -6.00 3.59 26.09
N LYS A 50 -4.92 4.15 25.50
CA LYS A 50 -4.71 4.16 24.05
C LYS A 50 -4.31 2.81 23.47
N THR A 51 -3.87 1.86 24.30
CA THR A 51 -3.48 0.51 23.86
C THR A 51 -4.66 -0.42 23.60
N ARG A 52 -5.89 0.06 23.73
CA ARG A 52 -7.11 -0.75 23.69
C ARG A 52 -7.98 -0.37 22.51
N VAL A 53 -8.58 -1.38 21.86
CA VAL A 53 -9.61 -1.22 20.83
C VAL A 53 -10.99 -1.24 21.51
N VAL A 54 -12.01 -0.67 20.87
CA VAL A 54 -13.40 -0.61 21.40
C VAL A 54 -13.85 -1.98 21.92
N GLY A 55 -14.42 -2.02 23.13
CA GLY A 55 -14.90 -3.25 23.77
C GLY A 55 -13.96 -3.84 24.83
N ILE A 56 -12.80 -3.22 25.08
CA ILE A 56 -11.84 -3.65 26.12
C ILE A 56 -11.30 -2.41 26.86
N PRO A 57 -11.51 -2.20 28.18
CA PRO A 57 -12.76 -2.00 28.92
C PRO A 57 -13.23 -0.52 29.06
N LEU A 58 -14.56 -0.38 29.20
CA LEU A 58 -15.47 0.67 29.76
C LEU A 58 -15.29 2.20 29.61
N SER A 59 -14.13 2.76 29.25
CA SER A 59 -13.99 4.23 29.03
C SER A 59 -13.83 4.60 27.54
N GLY A 60 -14.71 4.01 26.71
CA GLY A 60 -14.59 3.96 25.25
C GLY A 60 -14.17 5.26 24.56
N MET A 61 -13.03 5.23 23.89
CA MET A 61 -12.78 6.05 22.72
C MET A 61 -12.56 5.13 21.53
N TYR A 62 -13.10 5.50 20.37
CA TYR A 62 -12.85 4.81 19.09
C TYR A 62 -11.36 4.86 18.76
N ARG A 63 -10.64 3.75 18.95
CA ARG A 63 -9.28 3.55 18.44
C ARG A 63 -9.30 2.45 17.40
N THR A 64 -8.61 2.68 16.29
CA THR A 64 -8.35 1.63 15.31
C THR A 64 -7.29 0.66 15.84
N GLU A 65 -7.28 -0.57 15.33
CA GLU A 65 -6.28 -1.59 15.70
C GLU A 65 -4.85 -1.08 15.55
N PHE A 66 -4.55 -0.39 14.44
CA PHE A 66 -3.24 0.23 14.19
C PHE A 66 -2.84 1.20 15.31
N GLN A 67 -3.76 2.05 15.77
CA GLN A 67 -3.48 2.99 16.85
C GLN A 67 -3.20 2.29 18.18
N ALA A 68 -3.90 1.20 18.47
CA ALA A 68 -3.70 0.41 19.68
C ALA A 68 -2.33 -0.30 19.68
N VAL A 69 -1.93 -0.87 18.56
CA VAL A 69 -0.61 -1.51 18.39
C VAL A 69 0.52 -0.50 18.56
N GLU A 70 0.42 0.66 17.92
CA GLU A 70 1.39 1.74 18.04
C GLU A 70 1.51 2.26 19.47
N ALA A 71 0.38 2.47 20.15
CA ALA A 71 0.35 2.87 21.55
C ALA A 71 0.95 1.82 22.48
N SER A 72 0.67 0.54 22.25
CA SER A 72 1.26 -0.58 23.00
C SER A 72 2.78 -0.54 22.92
N HIS A 73 3.34 -0.48 21.70
CA HIS A 73 4.79 -0.39 21.53
C HIS A 73 5.38 0.87 22.15
N ALA A 74 4.72 2.02 22.03
CA ALA A 74 5.18 3.26 22.63
C ALA A 74 5.23 3.18 24.17
N ALA A 75 4.21 2.61 24.81
CA ALA A 75 4.17 2.43 26.25
C ALA A 75 5.27 1.48 26.74
N LEU A 76 5.42 0.31 26.10
CA LEU A 76 6.45 -0.68 26.45
C LEU A 76 7.87 -0.18 26.17
N LEU A 77 8.05 0.69 25.18
CA LEU A 77 9.32 1.36 24.93
C LEU A 77 9.65 2.36 26.04
N ALA A 78 8.67 3.14 26.50
CA ALA A 78 8.84 4.14 27.53
C ALA A 78 9.21 3.52 28.90
N THR A 79 8.67 2.35 29.23
CA THR A 79 8.98 1.65 30.47
C THR A 79 10.28 0.82 30.40
N GLY A 80 10.81 0.59 29.20
CA GLY A 80 11.98 -0.27 28.98
C GLY A 80 11.76 -1.75 29.29
N THR A 81 10.52 -2.18 29.54
CA THR A 81 10.24 -3.52 30.08
C THR A 81 10.27 -4.60 28.99
N SER A 82 11.10 -5.62 29.16
CA SER A 82 11.19 -6.76 28.23
C SER A 82 10.15 -7.86 28.51
N GLN A 83 9.50 -7.82 29.67
CA GLN A 83 8.49 -8.76 30.12
C GLN A 83 7.26 -8.00 30.64
N VAL A 84 6.07 -8.51 30.41
CA VAL A 84 4.81 -7.95 30.88
C VAL A 84 4.13 -9.05 31.69
N THR A 85 3.89 -8.78 32.96
CA THR A 85 3.13 -9.68 33.83
C THR A 85 1.66 -9.60 33.43
N LEU A 86 1.00 -10.74 33.22
CA LEU A 86 -0.39 -10.77 32.76
C LEU A 86 -1.31 -10.00 33.69
N GLU A 87 -1.18 -10.12 35.02
CA GLU A 87 -2.00 -9.40 36.02
C GLU A 87 -3.42 -9.05 35.54
N ASN A 88 -3.65 -7.77 35.19
CA ASN A 88 -4.87 -7.26 34.56
C ASN A 88 -4.66 -6.82 33.09
N HIS A 89 -3.46 -7.00 32.55
CA HIS A 89 -3.11 -6.80 31.15
C HIS A 89 -3.68 -7.92 30.28
N GLN A 90 -3.82 -7.66 28.98
CA GLN A 90 -4.20 -8.67 28.01
C GLN A 90 -3.21 -8.68 26.85
N LEU A 91 -2.78 -9.87 26.46
CA LEU A 91 -2.04 -10.05 25.21
C LEU A 91 -3.03 -10.29 24.09
N VAL A 92 -3.06 -9.40 23.10
CA VAL A 92 -3.97 -9.49 21.95
C VAL A 92 -3.24 -10.07 20.75
N ILE A 93 -3.82 -11.12 20.18
CA ILE A 93 -3.43 -11.73 18.92
C ILE A 93 -4.55 -11.43 17.91
N ASP A 94 -4.26 -10.50 17.03
CA ASP A 94 -5.15 -10.14 15.96
C ASP A 94 -4.96 -11.08 14.78
N ARG A 95 -6.04 -11.81 14.47
CA ARG A 95 -6.09 -12.76 13.35
C ARG A 95 -6.42 -12.07 12.02
N GLY A 96 -6.58 -10.75 12.05
CA GLY A 96 -7.26 -9.99 11.02
C GLY A 96 -8.77 -10.20 11.09
N ALA A 97 -9.48 -9.30 10.42
CA ALA A 97 -10.87 -9.54 10.06
C ALA A 97 -10.94 -10.55 8.90
N ASP A 98 -12.04 -11.32 8.85
CA ASP A 98 -12.34 -12.20 7.70
C ASP A 98 -12.47 -11.41 6.38
N TRP A 99 -12.61 -10.08 6.50
CA TRP A 99 -12.67 -9.09 5.43
C TRP A 99 -11.96 -7.82 5.94
N SER A 100 -10.89 -7.38 5.29
CA SER A 100 -10.34 -6.06 5.58
C SER A 100 -11.23 -5.01 4.93
N VAL A 101 -11.72 -4.06 5.73
CA VAL A 101 -12.46 -2.87 5.24
C VAL A 101 -11.70 -2.09 4.17
N GLU A 102 -10.38 -2.20 4.16
CA GLU A 102 -9.49 -1.44 3.27
C GLU A 102 -9.03 -2.24 2.04
N MET A 103 -9.26 -3.55 2.02
CA MET A 103 -8.87 -4.44 0.91
C MET A 103 -10.12 -5.12 0.33
N VAL A 104 -10.64 -4.55 -0.76
CA VAL A 104 -11.82 -5.07 -1.44
C VAL A 104 -11.46 -6.26 -2.34
N ASP A 105 -12.08 -7.41 -2.08
CA ASP A 105 -11.90 -8.61 -2.91
C ASP A 105 -12.82 -8.58 -4.14
N PHE A 106 -12.33 -7.97 -5.23
CA PHE A 106 -13.06 -7.93 -6.50
C PHE A 106 -13.14 -9.28 -7.22
N GLU A 107 -12.53 -10.37 -6.73
CA GLU A 107 -12.89 -11.69 -7.26
C GLU A 107 -14.33 -12.08 -6.86
N GLN A 108 -14.84 -11.54 -5.75
CA GLN A 108 -16.21 -11.77 -5.30
C GLN A 108 -17.22 -10.90 -6.07
N PRO A 109 -18.29 -11.50 -6.63
CA PRO A 109 -19.33 -10.75 -7.34
C PRO A 109 -19.99 -9.64 -6.51
N ARG A 110 -20.25 -9.90 -5.22
CA ARG A 110 -20.90 -8.93 -4.32
C ARG A 110 -20.07 -7.66 -4.16
N ALA A 111 -18.76 -7.78 -3.93
CA ALA A 111 -17.87 -6.64 -3.82
C ALA A 111 -17.85 -5.79 -5.10
N ARG A 112 -17.88 -6.42 -6.27
CA ARG A 112 -17.99 -5.70 -7.55
C ARG A 112 -19.34 -5.01 -7.71
N GLN A 113 -20.43 -5.67 -7.33
CA GLN A 113 -21.78 -5.08 -7.37
C GLN A 113 -21.88 -3.84 -6.48
N GLU A 114 -21.34 -3.90 -5.27
CA GLU A 114 -21.30 -2.78 -4.31
C GLU A 114 -20.49 -1.60 -4.90
N ALA A 115 -19.27 -1.85 -5.40
CA ALA A 115 -18.46 -0.81 -6.04
C ALA A 115 -19.14 -0.19 -7.27
N ILE A 116 -19.79 -1.01 -8.11
CA ILE A 116 -20.53 -0.52 -9.28
C ILE A 116 -21.73 0.33 -8.86
N ALA A 117 -22.42 -0.03 -7.77
CA ALA A 117 -23.55 0.74 -7.26
C ALA A 117 -23.12 2.11 -6.71
N GLU A 118 -21.99 2.17 -6.01
CA GLU A 118 -21.40 3.43 -5.54
C GLU A 118 -21.00 4.31 -6.73
N ILE A 119 -20.26 3.77 -7.70
CA ILE A 119 -19.88 4.49 -8.93
C ILE A 119 -21.13 4.97 -9.69
N ALA A 120 -22.16 4.12 -9.81
CA ALA A 120 -23.41 4.48 -10.47
C ALA A 120 -24.12 5.65 -9.77
N THR A 121 -23.96 5.77 -8.45
CA THR A 121 -24.55 6.87 -7.69
C THR A 121 -23.83 8.18 -7.98
N GLN A 122 -22.50 8.17 -8.03
CA GLN A 122 -21.70 9.35 -8.38
C GLN A 122 -21.93 9.78 -9.82
N LEU A 123 -21.93 8.86 -10.77
CA LEU A 123 -22.15 9.14 -12.20
C LEU A 123 -23.56 9.65 -12.56
N LYS A 124 -24.49 9.73 -11.60
CA LYS A 124 -25.78 10.43 -11.80
C LYS A 124 -25.61 11.95 -11.76
N LEU A 125 -24.53 12.45 -11.17
CA LEU A 125 -24.24 13.89 -11.12
C LEU A 125 -23.56 14.29 -12.42
N GLU A 126 -24.05 15.36 -13.06
CA GLU A 126 -23.55 15.84 -14.36
C GLU A 126 -22.06 16.22 -14.35
N ALA A 127 -21.51 16.51 -13.16
CA ALA A 127 -20.11 16.85 -12.97
C ALA A 127 -19.13 15.67 -13.20
N TYR A 128 -19.62 14.42 -13.26
CA TYR A 128 -18.78 13.24 -13.44
C TYR A 128 -19.04 12.55 -14.78
N ASP A 129 -18.04 12.56 -15.67
CA ASP A 129 -18.09 12.01 -17.02
C ASP A 129 -17.10 10.84 -17.26
N GLU A 130 -16.24 10.57 -16.29
CA GLU A 130 -15.21 9.54 -16.33
C GLU A 130 -15.17 8.70 -15.04
N ILE A 131 -14.83 7.42 -15.20
CA ILE A 131 -14.42 6.54 -14.10
C ILE A 131 -12.89 6.46 -14.10
N PHE A 132 -12.26 7.02 -13.06
CA PHE A 132 -10.82 6.98 -12.87
C PHE A 132 -10.44 6.05 -11.71
N ILE A 133 -9.74 4.96 -12.00
CA ILE A 133 -9.31 3.95 -11.01
C ILE A 133 -7.84 4.15 -10.70
N ASN A 134 -7.54 4.49 -9.44
CA ASN A 134 -6.20 4.74 -8.94
C ASN A 134 -5.75 3.65 -7.95
N THR A 135 -4.44 3.53 -7.72
CA THR A 135 -3.81 2.57 -6.79
C THR A 135 -3.61 3.12 -5.37
N ARG A 136 -4.11 4.34 -5.08
CA ARG A 136 -3.88 5.01 -3.80
C ARG A 136 -4.57 4.29 -2.66
N SER A 137 -3.82 4.10 -1.57
CA SER A 137 -4.38 3.92 -0.24
C SER A 137 -3.65 4.82 0.73
N HIS A 138 -4.40 5.43 1.66
CA HIS A 138 -3.89 6.26 2.75
C HIS A 138 -3.75 5.50 4.07
N THR A 139 -4.07 4.23 4.05
CA THR A 139 -4.26 3.48 5.26
C THR A 139 -3.07 2.55 5.49
N GLN A 140 -2.37 2.82 6.59
CA GLN A 140 -1.43 1.86 7.15
C GLN A 140 -2.23 0.91 8.03
N LEU A 141 -2.31 -0.34 7.60
CA LEU A 141 -2.90 -1.39 8.41
C LEU A 141 -1.98 -1.81 9.55
N ALA A 142 -2.58 -2.34 10.62
CA ALA A 142 -1.87 -2.73 11.82
C ALA A 142 -0.70 -3.69 11.52
N ALA A 143 0.41 -3.50 12.25
CA ALA A 143 1.63 -4.29 12.10
C ALA A 143 2.34 -4.43 13.45
N SER A 144 2.73 -5.64 13.83
CA SER A 144 3.64 -5.86 14.96
C SER A 144 5.06 -6.21 14.53
N THR A 145 5.25 -6.50 13.25
CA THR A 145 6.50 -6.95 12.64
C THR A 145 7.01 -5.91 11.65
N GLY A 146 8.32 -5.72 11.63
CA GLY A 146 9.03 -4.96 10.62
C GLY A 146 10.06 -5.82 9.90
N ASP A 147 10.53 -5.31 8.78
CA ASP A 147 11.66 -5.85 8.05
C ASP A 147 12.74 -4.78 7.91
N THR A 148 14.00 -5.22 7.94
CA THR A 148 15.17 -4.36 7.83
C THR A 148 15.18 -3.60 6.51
N LEU A 149 15.43 -2.29 6.55
CA LEU A 149 15.78 -1.55 5.34
C LEU A 149 17.16 -2.04 4.86
N ALA A 150 17.17 -2.83 3.78
CA ALA A 150 18.31 -3.35 3.00
C ALA A 150 19.65 -3.53 3.78
N GLY A 151 20.08 -4.80 3.97
CA GLY A 151 21.47 -5.12 4.34
C GLY A 151 21.70 -5.85 5.68
N SER A 152 20.65 -6.18 6.44
CA SER A 152 20.79 -6.95 7.70
C SER A 152 19.89 -8.19 7.82
N GLY A 153 19.06 -8.47 6.82
CA GLY A 153 18.46 -9.78 6.61
C GLY A 153 17.40 -10.21 7.65
N ARG A 154 16.92 -9.32 8.52
CA ARG A 154 16.21 -9.71 9.75
C ARG A 154 14.79 -9.18 9.81
N LEU A 155 13.84 -10.10 9.95
CA LEU A 155 12.49 -9.82 10.43
C LEU A 155 12.50 -9.74 11.96
N ASP A 156 11.82 -8.74 12.51
CA ASP A 156 11.73 -8.55 13.95
C ASP A 156 10.44 -7.81 14.33
N SER A 157 10.12 -7.76 15.61
CA SER A 157 9.06 -6.87 16.05
C SER A 157 9.44 -5.40 15.86
N ILE A 158 8.43 -4.57 15.63
CA ILE A 158 8.59 -3.12 15.56
C ILE A 158 9.22 -2.56 16.84
N LEU A 159 8.87 -3.11 18.01
CA LEU A 159 9.44 -2.67 19.29
C LEU A 159 10.95 -2.92 19.36
N GLU A 160 11.44 -4.06 18.86
CA GLU A 160 12.88 -4.37 18.83
C GLU A 160 13.67 -3.50 17.86
N PHE A 161 13.06 -3.10 16.74
CA PHE A 161 13.68 -2.08 15.88
C PHE A 161 13.77 -0.73 16.58
N ARG A 162 12.71 -0.30 17.27
CA ARG A 162 12.68 0.98 18.01
C ARG A 162 13.69 1.00 19.16
N ARG A 163 13.77 -0.08 19.95
CA ARG A 163 14.78 -0.24 21.02
C ARG A 163 16.20 -0.11 20.49
N GLY A 164 16.48 -0.77 19.36
CA GLY A 164 17.78 -0.69 18.70
C GLY A 164 18.02 0.60 17.91
N ARG A 165 17.07 1.54 17.86
CA ARG A 165 17.11 2.75 17.01
C ARG A 165 17.43 2.42 15.54
N ARG A 166 16.94 1.27 15.07
CA ARG A 166 17.14 0.78 13.70
C ARG A 166 15.96 1.19 12.84
N ASN A 167 16.24 1.60 11.61
CA ASN A 167 15.18 1.85 10.63
C ASN A 167 14.60 0.52 10.13
N TYR A 168 13.30 0.50 9.86
CA TYR A 168 12.56 -0.67 9.41
C TYR A 168 11.39 -0.25 8.52
N THR A 169 10.91 -1.18 7.71
CA THR A 169 9.62 -1.06 7.01
C THR A 169 8.59 -1.90 7.74
N HIS A 170 7.38 -1.35 7.88
CA HIS A 170 6.26 -2.04 8.51
C HIS A 170 5.78 -3.18 7.62
N LEU A 171 5.53 -4.35 8.22
CA LEU A 171 4.84 -5.46 7.56
C LEU A 171 3.40 -5.54 8.07
N GLY A 172 2.55 -4.66 7.52
CA GLY A 172 1.13 -4.60 7.86
C GLY A 172 0.31 -5.76 7.30
N ILE A 173 -0.89 -5.95 7.84
CA ILE A 173 -1.80 -7.02 7.43
C ILE A 173 -2.27 -6.89 5.97
N ASP A 174 -2.11 -5.73 5.33
CA ASP A 174 -2.32 -5.53 3.89
C ASP A 174 -1.50 -6.52 3.05
N ARG A 175 -0.26 -6.77 3.47
CA ARG A 175 0.65 -7.72 2.81
C ARG A 175 0.26 -9.19 3.04
N ALA A 176 -0.52 -9.46 4.08
CA ALA A 176 -1.04 -10.79 4.42
C ALA A 176 -2.44 -11.05 3.84
N ALA A 177 -3.14 -10.01 3.35
CA ALA A 177 -4.45 -10.14 2.74
C ALA A 177 -4.35 -10.72 1.32
N ALA A 178 -5.29 -11.58 0.91
CA ALA A 178 -5.44 -12.00 -0.49
C ALA A 178 -6.92 -12.24 -0.84
N PRO A 179 -7.31 -12.15 -2.12
CA PRO A 179 -8.62 -12.56 -2.59
C PRO A 179 -8.97 -14.00 -2.18
N ARG A 180 -10.22 -14.24 -1.75
CA ARG A 180 -10.65 -15.58 -1.28
C ARG A 180 -10.48 -16.65 -2.35
N GLY A 181 -10.68 -16.30 -3.62
CA GLY A 181 -10.54 -17.22 -4.74
C GLY A 181 -9.14 -17.81 -4.88
N LEU A 182 -8.10 -17.15 -4.32
CA LEU A 182 -6.75 -17.69 -4.28
C LEU A 182 -6.67 -19.03 -3.56
N ALA A 183 -7.45 -19.23 -2.49
CA ALA A 183 -7.50 -20.49 -1.74
C ALA A 183 -8.02 -21.68 -2.56
N THR A 184 -8.64 -21.41 -3.71
CA THR A 184 -9.15 -22.43 -4.65
C THR A 184 -8.43 -22.40 -6.01
N HIS A 185 -7.42 -21.55 -6.15
CA HIS A 185 -6.71 -21.39 -7.42
C HIS A 185 -5.71 -22.52 -7.62
N LYS A 186 -5.95 -23.40 -8.62
CA LYS A 186 -5.15 -24.61 -8.86
C LYS A 186 -3.63 -24.38 -8.88
N PRO A 187 -3.08 -23.40 -9.63
CA PRO A 187 -1.63 -23.16 -9.62
C PRO A 187 -1.07 -22.88 -8.22
N PHE A 188 -1.81 -22.13 -7.40
CA PHE A 188 -1.41 -21.85 -6.02
C PHE A 188 -1.56 -23.09 -5.13
N LEU A 189 -2.62 -23.87 -5.30
CA LEU A 189 -2.85 -25.12 -4.56
C LEU A 189 -1.79 -26.18 -4.88
N GLU A 190 -1.51 -26.41 -6.16
CA GLU A 190 -0.46 -27.32 -6.63
C GLU A 190 0.89 -26.91 -6.05
N ARG A 191 1.24 -25.62 -6.10
CA ARG A 191 2.44 -25.08 -5.47
C ARG A 191 2.47 -25.32 -3.95
N SER A 192 1.35 -25.08 -3.27
CA SER A 192 1.23 -25.31 -1.82
C SER A 192 1.31 -26.79 -1.42
N GLY A 193 0.99 -27.70 -2.35
CA GLY A 193 1.03 -29.14 -2.16
C GLY A 193 2.35 -29.80 -2.57
N GLN A 194 3.18 -29.14 -3.38
CA GLN A 194 4.36 -29.74 -4.01
C GLN A 194 5.68 -29.58 -3.28
N ASP A 195 5.84 -28.64 -2.33
CA ASP A 195 7.05 -28.61 -1.51
C ASP A 195 6.89 -27.65 -0.31
N LYS A 196 7.27 -28.10 0.88
CA LYS A 196 7.53 -27.28 2.10
C LYS A 196 6.36 -26.40 2.58
N SER A 197 5.47 -27.03 3.36
CA SER A 197 4.41 -26.54 4.27
C SER A 197 3.77 -25.16 3.99
N LEU A 198 2.45 -25.07 4.15
CA LEU A 198 1.69 -23.81 4.19
C LEU A 198 2.34 -22.72 5.08
N GLU A 199 3.19 -23.10 6.04
CA GLU A 199 4.04 -22.21 6.84
C GLU A 199 4.96 -21.32 5.97
N THR A 200 5.58 -21.85 4.91
CA THR A 200 6.41 -21.05 4.00
C THR A 200 5.58 -19.94 3.35
N ILE A 201 4.34 -20.22 2.95
CA ILE A 201 3.48 -19.24 2.29
C ILE A 201 2.90 -18.24 3.29
N THR A 202 2.66 -18.66 4.53
CA THR A 202 2.00 -17.86 5.57
C THR A 202 2.96 -17.14 6.51
N THR A 203 4.28 -17.33 6.38
CA THR A 203 5.29 -16.62 7.19
C THR A 203 5.85 -15.41 6.45
N TRP A 204 6.22 -14.36 7.18
CA TRP A 204 6.94 -13.22 6.61
C TRP A 204 8.29 -13.70 6.07
N HIS A 205 8.68 -13.26 4.87
CA HIS A 205 10.03 -13.44 4.36
C HIS A 205 10.77 -12.11 4.33
N THR A 206 12.05 -12.14 4.72
CA THR A 206 12.95 -11.00 4.55
C THR A 206 12.99 -10.60 3.08
N ASP A 207 12.99 -9.30 2.82
CA ASP A 207 13.03 -8.67 1.50
C ASP A 207 11.80 -8.94 0.61
N GLU A 208 10.76 -9.64 1.11
CA GLU A 208 9.58 -10.01 0.33
C GLU A 208 8.92 -8.80 -0.31
N TRP A 209 8.92 -7.66 0.36
CA TRP A 209 8.24 -6.42 -0.07
C TRP A 209 9.19 -5.26 -0.39
N PHE A 210 10.51 -5.51 -0.36
CA PHE A 210 11.54 -4.51 -0.65
C PHE A 210 12.07 -4.57 -2.08
N GLN A 211 11.92 -5.73 -2.71
CA GLN A 211 12.30 -5.93 -4.10
C GLN A 211 11.12 -5.64 -5.03
N ALA A 212 11.42 -5.50 -6.32
CA ALA A 212 10.40 -5.49 -7.36
C ALA A 212 9.44 -6.68 -7.20
N CYS A 213 8.18 -6.50 -7.61
CA CYS A 213 7.21 -7.60 -7.61
C CYS A 213 7.80 -8.81 -8.35
N PRO A 214 7.74 -10.02 -7.80
CA PRO A 214 8.38 -11.18 -8.42
C PRO A 214 7.71 -11.57 -9.73
N ASP A 215 8.53 -11.87 -10.74
CA ASP A 215 8.09 -12.35 -12.06
C ASP A 215 7.75 -13.84 -12.09
N THR A 216 8.23 -14.60 -11.09
CA THR A 216 7.99 -16.03 -10.89
C THR A 216 7.62 -16.31 -9.43
N ASP A 217 7.04 -17.47 -9.13
CA ASP A 217 6.67 -17.87 -7.76
C ASP A 217 7.78 -18.64 -7.03
N GLU A 218 9.01 -18.58 -7.54
CA GLU A 218 10.15 -19.33 -7.02
C GLU A 218 10.57 -18.87 -5.62
N ARG A 219 10.71 -17.55 -5.41
CA ARG A 219 11.22 -16.98 -4.15
C ARG A 219 10.12 -16.51 -3.20
N PHE A 220 9.09 -15.86 -3.74
CA PHE A 220 8.01 -15.26 -2.94
C PHE A 220 6.64 -15.70 -3.49
N PRO A 221 6.27 -16.99 -3.35
CA PRO A 221 5.07 -17.55 -3.96
C PRO A 221 3.80 -16.85 -3.49
N TRP A 222 3.73 -16.47 -2.21
CA TRP A 222 2.60 -15.71 -1.69
C TRP A 222 2.38 -14.39 -2.45
N ARG A 223 3.39 -13.50 -2.44
CA ARG A 223 3.33 -12.19 -3.09
C ARG A 223 2.99 -12.33 -4.57
N PHE A 224 3.66 -13.27 -5.26
CA PHE A 224 3.42 -13.57 -6.68
C PHE A 224 1.95 -13.89 -6.98
N HIS A 225 1.37 -14.86 -6.25
CA HIS A 225 0.04 -15.38 -6.53
C HIS A 225 -1.05 -14.41 -6.03
N ARG A 226 -0.82 -13.76 -4.88
CA ARG A 226 -1.68 -12.70 -4.34
C ARG A 226 -1.84 -11.55 -5.34
N SER A 227 -0.74 -11.00 -5.85
CA SER A 227 -0.77 -9.83 -6.73
C SER A 227 -1.49 -10.14 -8.05
N ARG A 228 -1.35 -11.37 -8.57
CA ARG A 228 -2.12 -11.84 -9.73
C ARG A 228 -3.60 -12.05 -9.43
N ALA A 229 -3.96 -12.52 -8.23
CA ALA A 229 -5.35 -12.62 -7.81
C ALA A 229 -6.04 -11.24 -7.74
N ILE A 230 -5.35 -10.24 -7.20
CA ILE A 230 -5.83 -8.85 -7.20
C ILE A 230 -6.05 -8.36 -8.63
N ALA A 231 -5.08 -8.58 -9.53
CA ALA A 231 -5.19 -8.22 -10.94
C ALA A 231 -6.42 -8.84 -11.63
N ARG A 232 -6.69 -10.13 -11.37
CA ARG A 232 -7.88 -10.83 -11.89
C ARG A 232 -9.19 -10.26 -11.33
N GLY A 233 -9.22 -9.95 -10.04
CA GLY A 233 -10.38 -9.33 -9.40
C GLY A 233 -10.69 -7.98 -10.04
N VAL A 234 -9.68 -7.10 -10.16
CA VAL A 234 -9.86 -5.79 -10.81
C VAL A 234 -10.23 -5.95 -12.29
N ARG A 235 -9.65 -6.90 -13.01
CA ARG A 235 -10.06 -7.20 -14.39
C ARG A 235 -11.55 -7.53 -14.50
N LYS A 236 -12.09 -8.36 -13.59
CA LYS A 236 -13.53 -8.66 -13.53
C LYS A 236 -14.35 -7.39 -13.26
N LEU A 237 -13.88 -6.51 -12.37
CA LEU A 237 -14.51 -5.21 -12.13
C LEU A 237 -14.54 -4.36 -13.41
N LEU A 238 -13.43 -4.27 -14.16
CA LEU A 238 -13.38 -3.50 -15.40
C LEU A 238 -14.32 -4.05 -16.47
N VAL A 239 -14.44 -5.38 -16.59
CA VAL A 239 -15.43 -6.02 -17.47
C VAL A 239 -16.86 -5.60 -17.08
N ASP A 240 -17.18 -5.66 -15.79
CA ASP A 240 -18.50 -5.31 -15.29
C ASP A 240 -18.79 -3.79 -15.46
N LEU A 241 -17.79 -2.93 -15.27
CA LEU A 241 -17.89 -1.48 -15.51
C LEU A 241 -18.11 -1.15 -16.98
N GLU A 242 -17.39 -1.77 -17.92
CA GLU A 242 -17.62 -1.55 -19.35
C GLU A 242 -19.02 -1.96 -19.80
N ARG A 243 -19.53 -3.06 -19.24
CA ARG A 243 -20.90 -3.51 -19.51
C ARG A 243 -21.92 -2.54 -18.94
N ARG A 244 -21.72 -2.07 -17.71
CA ARG A 244 -22.67 -1.20 -17.01
C ARG A 244 -22.69 0.23 -17.57
N PHE A 245 -21.52 0.72 -17.98
CA PHE A 245 -21.28 2.10 -18.41
C PHE A 245 -20.60 2.13 -19.78
N PRO A 246 -21.24 1.65 -20.86
CA PRO A 246 -20.60 1.44 -22.16
C PRO A 246 -20.10 2.72 -22.84
N LYS A 247 -20.62 3.88 -22.44
CA LYS A 247 -20.26 5.20 -23.00
C LYS A 247 -19.31 6.01 -22.11
N THR A 248 -19.23 5.70 -20.82
CA THR A 248 -18.39 6.44 -19.86
C THR A 248 -16.92 6.09 -20.11
N ARG A 249 -16.04 7.10 -20.16
CA ARG A 249 -14.60 6.87 -20.25
C ARG A 249 -14.14 6.12 -18.99
N ILE A 250 -13.27 5.12 -19.15
CA ILE A 250 -12.71 4.36 -18.02
C ILE A 250 -11.21 4.39 -18.14
N ARG A 251 -10.55 4.95 -17.13
CA ARG A 251 -9.09 5.05 -17.07
C ARG A 251 -8.57 4.36 -15.82
N VAL A 252 -7.48 3.61 -15.98
CA VAL A 252 -6.86 2.85 -14.90
C VAL A 252 -5.41 3.22 -14.80
N VAL A 253 -4.99 3.67 -13.61
CA VAL A 253 -3.58 3.92 -13.30
C VAL A 253 -2.86 2.58 -13.14
N ILE A 254 -1.82 2.37 -13.95
CA ILE A 254 -1.03 1.16 -13.99
C ILE A 254 0.36 1.43 -13.41
N PRO A 255 0.72 0.79 -12.29
CA PRO A 255 2.09 0.79 -11.78
C PRO A 255 3.08 0.22 -12.79
N PRO A 256 4.33 0.67 -12.80
CA PRO A 256 5.36 0.06 -13.64
C PRO A 256 5.53 -1.43 -13.32
N GLY A 257 5.81 -2.22 -14.35
CA GLY A 257 6.23 -3.61 -14.17
C GLY A 257 7.53 -3.73 -13.35
N SER A 258 7.71 -4.89 -12.74
CA SER A 258 8.93 -5.32 -12.03
C SER A 258 10.23 -5.06 -12.79
N ARG A 259 10.21 -5.28 -14.11
CA ARG A 259 11.33 -5.03 -15.02
C ARG A 259 11.72 -3.55 -15.07
N VAL A 260 10.74 -2.64 -15.03
CA VAL A 260 11.01 -1.20 -15.01
C VAL A 260 11.77 -0.84 -13.74
N GLU A 261 11.30 -1.28 -12.57
CA GLU A 261 12.00 -1.05 -11.31
C GLU A 261 13.42 -1.63 -11.36
N THR A 262 13.58 -2.86 -11.84
CA THR A 262 14.88 -3.55 -11.89
C THR A 262 15.88 -2.82 -12.77
N GLU A 263 15.51 -2.46 -14.00
CA GLU A 263 16.40 -1.78 -14.94
C GLU A 263 16.71 -0.35 -14.51
N VAL A 264 15.72 0.39 -13.97
CA VAL A 264 15.96 1.75 -13.46
C VAL A 264 16.91 1.70 -12.26
N ARG A 265 16.73 0.77 -11.32
CA ARG A 265 17.65 0.63 -10.18
C ARG A 265 19.09 0.33 -10.62
N LYS A 266 19.25 -0.57 -11.60
CA LYS A 266 20.55 -0.92 -12.20
C LYS A 266 21.19 0.29 -12.90
N GLY A 267 20.42 1.07 -13.64
CA GLY A 267 20.91 2.30 -14.27
C GLY A 267 21.34 3.35 -13.25
N LEU A 268 20.56 3.55 -12.18
CA LEU A 268 20.86 4.51 -11.10
C LEU A 268 22.12 4.15 -10.30
N GLU A 269 22.44 2.86 -10.17
CA GLU A 269 23.62 2.38 -9.48
C GLU A 269 24.93 2.95 -10.05
N THR A 270 24.96 3.15 -11.36
CA THR A 270 26.15 3.63 -12.09
C THR A 270 26.02 5.08 -12.57
N MET A 271 24.81 5.66 -12.52
CA MET A 271 24.55 7.01 -13.00
C MET A 271 25.23 8.07 -12.14
N LYS A 272 26.11 8.86 -12.77
CA LYS A 272 26.82 9.97 -12.12
C LYS A 272 25.88 11.12 -11.75
N ARG A 273 26.10 11.70 -10.58
CA ARG A 273 25.42 12.92 -10.13
C ARG A 273 26.19 14.16 -10.60
N PRO A 274 25.49 15.27 -10.95
CA PRO A 274 26.15 16.53 -11.31
C PRO A 274 27.14 17.04 -10.24
N GLU A 275 26.81 16.85 -8.97
CA GLU A 275 27.59 17.26 -7.80
C GLU A 275 28.69 16.26 -7.38
N GLY A 276 28.85 15.16 -8.11
CA GLY A 276 29.81 14.09 -7.81
C GLY A 276 29.20 12.86 -7.15
N GLY A 277 29.85 11.70 -7.34
CA GLY A 277 29.33 10.40 -6.92
C GLY A 277 28.27 9.84 -7.88
N VAL A 278 27.51 8.84 -7.42
CA VAL A 278 26.42 8.19 -8.16
C VAL A 278 25.10 8.25 -7.38
N TYR A 279 23.97 8.12 -8.08
CA TYR A 279 22.65 8.14 -7.45
C TYR A 279 22.40 6.93 -6.54
N LYS A 280 22.95 5.75 -6.88
CA LYS A 280 22.71 4.46 -6.23
C LYS A 280 21.30 3.91 -6.47
N SER A 281 21.15 2.58 -6.35
CA SER A 281 19.91 1.86 -6.66
C SER A 281 18.72 2.24 -5.76
N ASP A 282 18.98 2.67 -4.53
CA ASP A 282 17.94 3.10 -3.58
C ASP A 282 17.29 4.43 -3.96
N PHE A 283 17.92 5.21 -4.85
CA PHE A 283 17.37 6.48 -5.34
C PHE A 283 16.06 6.32 -6.11
N TYR A 284 15.75 5.12 -6.62
CA TYR A 284 14.47 4.81 -7.30
C TYR A 284 13.26 5.28 -6.47
N ARG A 285 13.33 5.18 -5.14
CA ARG A 285 12.25 5.59 -4.23
C ARG A 285 11.88 7.09 -4.31
N HIS A 286 12.78 7.91 -4.84
CA HIS A 286 12.62 9.36 -5.02
C HIS A 286 12.13 9.75 -6.42
N ILE A 287 11.86 8.78 -7.29
CA ILE A 287 11.40 9.03 -8.66
C ILE A 287 9.93 8.67 -8.80
N TRP A 288 9.59 7.41 -8.56
CA TRP A 288 8.26 6.84 -8.79
C TRP A 288 7.17 7.40 -7.84
N GLY A 289 5.90 7.33 -8.31
CA GLY A 289 4.68 7.78 -7.61
C GLY A 289 4.34 7.00 -6.33
N SER A 290 5.18 7.11 -5.30
CA SER A 290 5.06 6.38 -4.04
C SER A 290 3.92 6.85 -3.12
N LEU A 291 3.28 8.00 -3.37
CA LEU A 291 2.14 8.45 -2.57
C LEU A 291 0.82 7.82 -3.04
N ASN A 292 0.70 7.49 -4.33
CA ASN A 292 -0.43 6.73 -4.85
C ASN A 292 -0.11 5.26 -5.06
N HIS A 293 1.09 4.81 -4.72
CA HIS A 293 1.46 3.41 -4.85
C HIS A 293 2.15 2.86 -3.63
N ILE A 294 1.41 2.00 -2.94
CA ILE A 294 1.92 1.11 -1.90
C ILE A 294 1.99 -0.28 -2.54
N PRO A 295 3.18 -0.90 -2.68
CA PRO A 295 3.34 -2.19 -3.37
C PRO A 295 2.33 -3.23 -2.91
N SER A 296 2.20 -3.37 -1.60
CA SER A 296 1.29 -4.31 -0.96
C SER A 296 -0.18 -4.04 -1.19
N ILE A 297 -0.59 -2.92 -1.76
CA ILE A 297 -1.99 -2.63 -2.07
C ILE A 297 -2.22 -2.68 -3.58
N GLY A 298 -1.35 -2.00 -4.34
CA GLY A 298 -1.58 -1.74 -5.76
C GLY A 298 -0.69 -2.50 -6.75
N GLU A 299 0.38 -3.19 -6.34
CA GLU A 299 1.34 -3.79 -7.30
C GLU A 299 0.73 -4.83 -8.23
N GLY A 300 -0.35 -5.50 -7.80
CA GLY A 300 -1.10 -6.42 -8.66
C GLY A 300 -1.56 -5.78 -9.96
N LEU A 301 -1.82 -4.48 -9.97
CA LEU A 301 -2.21 -3.75 -11.17
C LEU A 301 -1.11 -3.67 -12.22
N ALA A 302 0.16 -3.84 -11.87
CA ALA A 302 1.24 -3.97 -12.87
C ALA A 302 1.06 -5.23 -13.75
N ALA A 303 0.36 -6.25 -13.25
CA ALA A 303 0.09 -7.52 -13.94
C ALA A 303 -1.32 -7.60 -14.54
N ILE A 304 -2.08 -6.50 -14.60
CA ILE A 304 -3.45 -6.54 -15.11
C ILE A 304 -3.49 -6.84 -16.61
N ASP A 305 -4.38 -7.76 -16.99
CA ASP A 305 -4.72 -8.03 -18.38
C ASP A 305 -5.90 -7.16 -18.83
N LEU A 306 -5.67 -6.31 -19.82
CA LEU A 306 -6.71 -5.45 -20.41
C LEU A 306 -7.22 -5.98 -21.75
N SER A 307 -6.84 -7.20 -22.15
CA SER A 307 -7.26 -7.81 -23.41
C SER A 307 -8.77 -7.71 -23.63
N GLY A 308 -9.16 -7.15 -24.79
CA GLY A 308 -10.56 -7.01 -25.19
C GLY A 308 -11.33 -5.88 -24.52
N LEU A 309 -10.75 -5.16 -23.56
CA LEU A 309 -11.35 -3.98 -22.92
C LEU A 309 -11.02 -2.70 -23.72
N ARG A 310 -11.88 -1.68 -23.66
CA ARG A 310 -11.61 -0.31 -24.14
C ARG A 310 -10.98 0.60 -23.08
N VAL A 311 -10.77 0.10 -21.86
CA VAL A 311 -10.08 0.81 -20.76
C VAL A 311 -8.80 1.49 -21.22
N GLU A 312 -8.61 2.73 -20.79
CA GLU A 312 -7.42 3.52 -21.06
C GLU A 312 -6.39 3.34 -19.93
N PRO A 313 -5.22 2.74 -20.19
CA PRO A 313 -4.16 2.69 -19.20
C PRO A 313 -3.50 4.07 -19.06
N ALA A 314 -3.32 4.51 -17.83
CA ALA A 314 -2.51 5.66 -17.46
C ALA A 314 -1.24 5.20 -16.73
N PHE A 315 -0.11 5.84 -16.98
CA PHE A 315 1.10 5.57 -16.22
C PHE A 315 0.91 6.03 -14.78
N LEU A 316 1.21 5.16 -13.82
CA LEU A 316 1.67 5.63 -12.52
C LEU A 316 3.05 6.25 -12.72
N GLY A 317 3.08 7.58 -12.76
CA GLY A 317 4.27 8.31 -13.12
C GLY A 317 5.21 8.55 -11.95
N ILE A 318 5.47 9.81 -11.68
CA ILE A 318 6.53 10.26 -10.78
C ILE A 318 5.99 11.01 -9.57
N ARG A 319 6.84 11.15 -8.56
CA ARG A 319 6.60 11.98 -7.37
C ARG A 319 7.56 13.16 -7.32
N PHE A 320 7.08 14.25 -6.75
CA PHE A 320 7.88 15.43 -6.41
C PHE A 320 8.55 16.07 -7.63
N ALA A 321 9.87 16.19 -7.70
CA ALA A 321 10.60 16.82 -8.79
C ALA A 321 11.93 16.10 -9.01
N PRO A 322 11.92 14.88 -9.58
CA PRO A 322 13.14 14.10 -9.77
C PRO A 322 14.10 14.81 -10.73
N PRO A 323 15.42 14.64 -10.58
CA PRO A 323 16.39 15.24 -11.48
C PRO A 323 16.23 14.72 -12.93
N PRO A 324 16.63 15.49 -13.95
CA PRO A 324 16.37 15.14 -15.35
C PRO A 324 16.89 13.76 -15.78
N GLY A 325 18.10 13.37 -15.40
CA GLY A 325 18.70 12.07 -15.78
C GLY A 325 17.94 10.86 -15.21
N PRO A 326 17.74 10.78 -13.88
CA PRO A 326 16.87 9.77 -13.27
C PRO A 326 15.46 9.73 -13.85
N LEU A 327 14.87 10.89 -14.15
CA LEU A 327 13.56 10.98 -14.81
C LEU A 327 13.58 10.38 -16.22
N ASP A 328 14.60 10.68 -17.02
CA ASP A 328 14.74 10.15 -18.38
C ASP A 328 14.85 8.63 -18.39
N LEU A 329 15.71 8.08 -17.52
CA LEU A 329 15.87 6.64 -17.35
C LEU A 329 14.55 5.97 -16.97
N PHE A 330 13.81 6.56 -16.02
CA PHE A 330 12.50 6.04 -15.62
C PHE A 330 11.49 6.08 -16.77
N LEU A 331 11.39 7.20 -17.50
CA LEU A 331 10.46 7.37 -18.61
C LEU A 331 10.73 6.40 -19.75
N GLU A 332 12.01 6.17 -20.09
CA GLU A 332 12.40 5.21 -21.12
C GLU A 332 11.83 3.82 -20.83
N HIS A 333 12.08 3.29 -19.63
CA HIS A 333 11.61 1.96 -19.25
C HIS A 333 10.09 1.90 -19.04
N ALA A 334 9.50 2.92 -18.41
CA ALA A 334 8.05 2.96 -18.18
C ALA A 334 7.29 2.97 -19.50
N LEU A 335 7.65 3.85 -20.44
CA LEU A 335 6.97 3.96 -21.73
C LEU A 335 7.04 2.66 -22.54
N ALA A 336 8.19 1.96 -22.50
CA ALA A 336 8.34 0.66 -23.14
C ALA A 336 7.42 -0.41 -22.52
N ASP A 337 7.24 -0.39 -21.20
CA ASP A 337 6.44 -1.37 -20.46
C ASP A 337 4.92 -1.28 -20.76
N LEU A 338 4.40 -0.11 -21.12
CA LEU A 338 2.99 0.09 -21.52
C LEU A 338 2.78 0.37 -23.00
N ALA A 339 3.79 0.16 -23.85
CA ALA A 339 3.70 0.45 -25.29
C ALA A 339 2.52 -0.24 -26.01
N ASN A 340 2.08 -1.41 -25.52
CA ASN A 340 0.97 -2.17 -26.10
C ASN A 340 -0.36 -2.02 -25.35
N ASN A 341 -0.45 -1.07 -24.41
CA ASN A 341 -1.64 -0.82 -23.58
C ASN A 341 -2.14 -2.06 -22.80
N ARG A 342 -1.24 -2.98 -22.42
CA ARG A 342 -1.61 -4.26 -21.78
C ARG A 342 -2.69 -5.01 -22.57
N HIS A 343 -2.61 -4.92 -23.90
CA HIS A 343 -3.56 -5.51 -24.85
C HIS A 343 -4.99 -4.92 -24.81
N SER A 344 -5.20 -3.79 -24.14
CA SER A 344 -6.43 -2.99 -24.30
C SER A 344 -6.69 -2.71 -25.78
N ARG A 345 -7.95 -2.48 -26.16
CA ARG A 345 -8.37 -1.99 -27.47
C ARG A 345 -8.15 -0.49 -27.63
N PHE A 346 -7.88 0.23 -26.54
CA PHE A 346 -7.50 1.64 -26.63
C PHE A 346 -6.19 1.78 -27.43
N ARG A 347 -6.17 2.70 -28.39
CA ARG A 347 -5.03 2.97 -29.28
C ARG A 347 -4.57 4.43 -29.24
N GLY A 348 -5.19 5.24 -28.36
CA GLY A 348 -4.74 6.61 -28.13
C GLY A 348 -3.43 6.65 -27.35
N THR A 349 -2.92 7.87 -27.25
CA THR A 349 -1.81 8.25 -26.37
C THR A 349 -2.17 8.08 -24.90
N HIS A 350 -1.17 7.90 -24.05
CA HIS A 350 -1.36 7.67 -22.62
C HIS A 350 -1.55 8.97 -21.84
N SER A 351 -2.20 8.85 -20.69
CA SER A 351 -2.12 9.85 -19.63
C SER A 351 -0.99 9.47 -18.65
N PHE A 352 -0.35 10.46 -18.05
CA PHE A 352 0.73 10.28 -17.08
C PHE A 352 0.36 10.88 -15.73
N LEU A 353 0.26 10.06 -14.68
CA LEU A 353 -0.06 10.54 -13.33
C LEU A 353 1.19 11.14 -12.67
N TYR A 354 1.12 12.40 -12.25
CA TYR A 354 2.23 13.11 -11.62
C TYR A 354 1.86 13.60 -10.22
N GLU A 355 2.51 13.04 -9.20
CA GLU A 355 2.35 13.38 -7.79
C GLU A 355 3.18 14.61 -7.40
N ALA A 356 2.70 15.78 -7.80
CA ALA A 356 3.38 17.04 -7.56
C ALA A 356 3.06 17.68 -6.20
N GLN A 357 2.15 17.13 -5.38
CA GLN A 357 1.66 17.77 -4.15
C GLN A 357 2.77 18.27 -3.19
N GLU A 358 3.89 17.55 -3.09
CA GLU A 358 4.98 17.90 -2.17
C GLU A 358 5.81 19.10 -2.65
N THR A 359 5.76 19.40 -3.95
CA THR A 359 6.40 20.59 -4.52
C THR A 359 5.72 21.87 -4.05
N LEU A 360 4.41 21.82 -3.77
CA LEU A 360 3.62 22.93 -3.23
C LEU A 360 3.96 23.26 -1.77
N ARG A 361 4.55 22.31 -1.04
CA ARG A 361 4.89 22.43 0.39
C ARG A 361 6.29 22.99 0.62
N GLN A 362 7.08 23.20 -0.44
CA GLN A 362 8.46 23.65 -0.32
C GLN A 362 8.53 25.15 -0.03
N LYS A 363 9.59 25.57 0.67
CA LYS A 363 9.85 26.99 0.95
C LYS A 363 10.05 27.80 -0.34
N ASP A 364 10.80 27.25 -1.28
CA ASP A 364 11.05 27.84 -2.60
C ASP A 364 9.91 27.53 -3.58
N LYS A 365 8.77 28.20 -3.40
CA LYS A 365 7.58 27.98 -4.25
C LYS A 365 7.86 28.26 -5.73
N ALA A 366 8.56 29.34 -6.04
CA ALA A 366 8.84 29.76 -7.41
C ALA A 366 9.78 28.79 -8.14
N GLY A 367 10.86 28.36 -7.48
CA GLY A 367 11.79 27.40 -8.07
C GLY A 367 11.14 26.04 -8.32
N PHE A 368 10.31 25.55 -7.40
CA PHE A 368 9.58 24.31 -7.59
C PHE A 368 8.45 24.39 -8.62
N ALA A 369 7.76 25.54 -8.73
CA ALA A 369 6.81 25.79 -9.82
C ALA A 369 7.49 25.67 -11.18
N LYS A 370 8.66 26.32 -11.36
CA LYS A 370 9.45 26.24 -12.60
C LYS A 370 9.91 24.81 -12.91
N LYS A 371 10.35 24.06 -11.90
CA LYS A 371 10.73 22.64 -12.06
C LYS A 371 9.54 21.78 -12.47
N ARG A 372 8.39 21.96 -11.82
CA ARG A 372 7.15 21.23 -12.13
C ARG A 372 6.70 21.49 -13.57
N GLU A 373 6.67 22.74 -14.00
CA GLU A 373 6.34 23.10 -15.39
C GLU A 373 7.32 22.51 -16.39
N SER A 374 8.62 22.54 -16.10
CA SER A 374 9.65 21.92 -16.95
C SER A 374 9.41 20.42 -17.12
N ILE A 375 9.09 19.72 -16.04
CA ILE A 375 8.73 18.31 -16.05
C ILE A 375 7.46 18.06 -16.87
N ILE A 376 6.38 18.83 -16.65
CA ILE A 376 5.13 18.70 -17.41
C ILE A 376 5.37 18.89 -18.92
N ARG A 377 6.10 19.95 -19.29
CA ARG A 377 6.46 20.21 -20.70
C ARG A 377 7.27 19.06 -21.29
N LYS A 378 8.22 18.52 -20.53
CA LYS A 378 9.02 17.37 -20.93
C LYS A 378 8.19 16.11 -21.14
N LEU A 379 7.22 15.84 -20.27
CA LEU A 379 6.27 14.73 -20.41
C LEU A 379 5.41 14.92 -21.66
N LEU A 380 4.80 16.09 -21.83
CA LEU A 380 3.94 16.41 -22.98
C LEU A 380 4.70 16.53 -24.32
N ALA A 381 6.03 16.66 -24.29
CA ALA A 381 6.86 16.60 -25.49
C ALA A 381 7.06 15.16 -26.00
N ARG A 382 6.70 14.14 -25.22
CA ARG A 382 6.73 12.74 -25.65
C ARG A 382 5.48 12.44 -26.46
N LYS A 383 5.65 11.95 -27.69
CA LYS A 383 4.51 11.57 -28.56
C LYS A 383 3.59 10.51 -27.93
N GLU A 384 4.11 9.73 -26.99
CA GLU A 384 3.39 8.69 -26.28
C GLU A 384 2.44 9.27 -25.21
N ILE A 385 2.69 10.49 -24.72
CA ILE A 385 1.96 11.13 -23.62
C ILE A 385 1.24 12.37 -24.14
N HIS A 386 -0.08 12.40 -24.05
CA HIS A 386 -0.89 13.57 -24.42
C HIS A 386 -1.42 14.36 -23.24
N GLU A 387 -1.42 13.75 -22.06
CA GLU A 387 -2.08 14.29 -20.89
C GLU A 387 -1.23 14.00 -19.65
N VAL A 388 -1.08 15.01 -18.79
CA VAL A 388 -0.46 14.86 -17.47
C VAL A 388 -1.53 15.12 -16.43
N ILE A 389 -1.88 14.08 -15.67
CA ILE A 389 -2.85 14.16 -14.58
C ILE A 389 -2.08 14.61 -13.34
N LEU A 390 -2.29 15.85 -12.92
CA LEU A 390 -1.66 16.39 -11.73
C LEU A 390 -2.38 15.90 -10.48
N TYR A 391 -1.69 15.08 -9.70
CA TYR A 391 -2.16 14.64 -8.41
C TYR A 391 -1.69 15.60 -7.31
N GLU A 392 -2.57 16.55 -6.98
CA GLU A 392 -2.31 17.60 -5.99
C GLU A 392 -3.24 17.48 -4.76
N SER A 393 -4.06 16.43 -4.68
CA SER A 393 -5.07 16.26 -3.64
C SER A 393 -4.60 15.46 -2.42
N ALA A 394 -4.64 16.14 -1.28
CA ALA A 394 -5.10 15.53 -0.04
C ALA A 394 -5.68 16.58 0.92
N ASP A 395 -5.16 17.82 0.93
CA ASP A 395 -5.46 18.72 2.05
C ASP A 395 -6.20 20.02 1.67
N TRP A 396 -6.23 20.42 0.39
CA TRP A 396 -6.77 21.73 0.01
C TRP A 396 -8.26 21.88 0.32
N THR A 397 -9.06 20.82 0.17
CA THR A 397 -10.48 20.82 0.55
C THR A 397 -10.70 20.98 2.05
N TYR A 398 -9.74 20.60 2.91
CA TYR A 398 -9.79 20.90 4.34
C TYR A 398 -9.40 22.35 4.67
N TYR A 399 -8.79 23.06 3.72
CA TYR A 399 -8.45 24.48 3.83
C TYR A 399 -9.43 25.40 3.10
N LEU A 400 -10.46 24.83 2.48
CA LEU A 400 -11.54 25.62 1.90
C LEU A 400 -12.39 26.23 3.03
N PRO A 401 -12.80 27.51 2.90
CA PRO A 401 -13.74 28.11 3.83
C PRO A 401 -15.02 27.25 3.90
N GLN A 402 -15.50 26.98 5.11
CA GLN A 402 -16.71 26.17 5.31
C GLN A 402 -17.96 26.85 4.74
N ASP A 403 -17.97 28.18 4.79
CA ASP A 403 -19.04 29.07 4.37
C ASP A 403 -19.06 29.27 2.85
N ASP A 404 -17.89 29.35 2.21
CA ASP A 404 -17.77 29.36 0.76
C ASP A 404 -16.53 28.60 0.25
N PRO A 405 -16.69 27.29 0.01
CA PRO A 405 -15.62 26.46 -0.51
C PRO A 405 -15.18 26.83 -1.93
N HIS A 406 -15.91 27.67 -2.66
CA HIS A 406 -15.66 28.01 -4.05
C HIS A 406 -15.23 29.46 -4.26
N SER A 407 -15.11 30.25 -3.19
CA SER A 407 -14.65 31.65 -3.22
C SER A 407 -13.35 31.88 -4.01
N TYR A 408 -12.48 30.87 -4.12
CA TYR A 408 -11.26 30.93 -4.94
C TYR A 408 -11.51 30.99 -6.45
N LEU A 409 -12.73 30.66 -6.92
CA LEU A 409 -13.16 30.79 -8.32
C LEU A 409 -13.67 32.20 -8.65
N ASP A 410 -13.97 33.02 -7.64
CA ASP A 410 -14.36 34.40 -7.81
C ASP A 410 -13.13 35.26 -8.15
N THR A 411 -12.78 35.24 -9.43
CA THR A 411 -11.69 35.98 -10.08
C THR A 411 -11.81 37.52 -10.01
N ARG A 412 -12.63 38.08 -9.12
CA ARG A 412 -12.72 39.53 -8.88
C ARG A 412 -11.74 40.05 -7.84
N ALA A 413 -10.98 39.20 -7.17
CA ALA A 413 -9.85 39.62 -6.35
C ALA A 413 -8.54 39.32 -7.11
N ALA A 414 -8.00 40.35 -7.77
CA ALA A 414 -6.57 40.40 -8.10
C ALA A 414 -5.75 40.42 -6.77
N PRO A 415 -4.49 39.94 -6.77
CA PRO A 415 -3.79 39.44 -5.59
C PRO A 415 -3.60 40.42 -4.42
#